data_AF-A0A7J9FUQ9-F1
#
_entry.id   AF-A0A7J9FUQ9-F1
#
_cell.length_a   1.000
_cell.length_b   1.000
_cell.length_c   1.000
_cell.angle_alpha   90.00
_cell.angle_beta   90.00
_cell.angle_gamma   90.00
#
_symmetry.space_group_name_H-M   'P 1'
#
loop_
_entity.id
_entity.type
_entity.pdbx_description
1 polymer ?
#
loop_
_entity_poly.entity_id
_entity_poly.type
_entity_poly.pdbx_seq_one_letter_code
_entity_poly.pdbx_strand_id
1 'polypeptide(L)' 'MALLRCSKIQVDKAYSRAVNVPTFLKKLMNITGMSEQ' A
#
# COMPACT_ATOMS: atom_id res chain seq x y z
N MET A 1 -19.66 -19.14 -0.71
CA MET A 1 -18.31 -18.59 -1.01
C MET A 1 -18.31 -17.06 -1.16
N ALA A 2 -18.71 -16.32 -0.12
CA ALA A 2 -18.70 -14.84 -0.14
C ALA A 2 -17.59 -14.26 0.75
N LEU A 3 -17.25 -14.94 1.85
CA LEU A 3 -16.25 -14.48 2.82
C LEU A 3 -14.82 -14.43 2.26
N LEU A 4 -14.45 -15.40 1.41
CA LEU A 4 -13.11 -15.49 0.83
C LEU A 4 -12.77 -14.32 -0.11
N ARG A 5 -13.76 -13.77 -0.82
CA ARG A 5 -13.57 -12.62 -1.72
C ARG A 5 -13.50 -11.31 -0.94
N CYS A 6 -14.32 -11.15 0.10
CA CYS A 6 -14.29 -9.96 0.95
C CYS A 6 -12.98 -9.83 1.76
N SER A 7 -12.44 -10.97 2.22
CA SER A 7 -11.16 -10.99 2.95
C SER A 7 -9.98 -10.53 2.07
N LYS A 8 -9.93 -10.94 0.80
CA LYS A 8 -8.92 -10.45 -0.16
C LYS A 8 -9.02 -8.94 -0.37
N ILE A 9 -10.23 -8.40 -0.53
CA ILE A 9 -10.44 -6.96 -0.74
C ILE A 9 -10.05 -6.15 0.51
N GLN A 10 -10.35 -6.66 1.70
CA GLN A 10 -9.97 -6.00 2.95
C GLN A 10 -8.46 -6.04 3.18
N VAL A 11 -7.80 -7.16 2.89
CA VAL A 11 -6.34 -7.30 2.99
C VAL A 11 -5.64 -6.42 1.97
N ASP A 12 -6.10 -6.43 0.71
CA ASP A 12 -5.56 -5.57 -0.34
C ASP A 12 -5.77 -4.09 0.00
N LYS A 13 -6.94 -3.71 0.51
CA LYS A 13 -7.22 -2.35 0.98
C LYS A 13 -6.38 -1.96 2.20
N ALA A 14 -6.16 -2.86 3.14
CA ALA A 14 -5.32 -2.61 4.32
C ALA A 14 -3.84 -2.47 3.93
N TYR A 15 -3.37 -3.34 3.04
CA TYR A 15 -2.01 -3.28 2.49
C TYR A 15 -1.81 -2.01 1.66
N SER A 16 -2.72 -1.71 0.74
CA SER A 16 -2.72 -0.48 -0.06
C SER A 16 -2.77 0.75 0.84
N ARG A 17 -3.58 0.76 1.90
CA ARG A 17 -3.60 1.85 2.88
C ARG A 17 -2.26 2.00 3.62
N ALA A 18 -1.62 0.90 4.01
CA ALA A 18 -0.33 0.91 4.71
C ALA A 18 0.81 1.36 3.80
N VAL A 19 0.79 0.95 2.53
CA VAL A 19 1.77 1.34 1.51
C VAL A 19 1.55 2.78 1.04
N ASN A 20 0.29 3.21 0.85
CA ASN A 20 -0.04 4.57 0.45
C ASN A 20 -0.01 5.58 1.61
N VAL A 21 0.41 5.18 2.81
CA VAL A 21 0.68 6.17 3.86
C VAL A 21 1.76 7.11 3.32
N PRO A 22 1.54 8.43 3.28
CA PRO A 22 2.50 9.39 2.71
C PRO A 22 3.91 9.24 3.29
N THR A 23 4.01 8.87 4.56
CA THR A 23 5.28 8.58 5.23
C THR A 23 5.98 7.32 4.69
N PHE A 24 5.24 6.25 4.39
CA PHE A 24 5.81 5.03 3.82
C PHE A 24 6.26 5.27 2.39
N LEU A 25 5.41 5.90 1.56
CA LEU A 25 5.77 6.28 0.19
C LEU A 25 7.00 7.18 0.17
N LYS A 26 7.05 8.22 1.01
CA LYS A 26 8.21 9.11 1.08
C LYS A 26 9.49 8.39 1.52
N LYS A 27 9.38 7.48 2.49
CA LYS A 27 10.52 6.65 2.92
C LYS A 27 10.98 5.70 1.82
N LEU A 28 10.05 5.04 1.15
CA LEU A 28 10.32 4.14 0.02
C LEU A 28 10.97 4.91 -1.14
N MET A 29 10.42 6.07 -1.49
CA MET A 29 10.93 6.96 -2.53
C MET A 29 12.36 7.40 -2.24
N ASN A 30 12.66 7.78 -1.00
CA ASN A 30 14.00 8.11 -0.55
C ASN A 30 14.97 6.90 -0.61
N ILE A 31 14.49 5.68 -0.34
CA ILE A 31 15.30 4.45 -0.41
C ILE A 31 15.58 4.06 -1.86
N THR A 32 14.56 4.13 -2.73
CA THR A 32 14.67 3.78 -4.15
C THR A 32 15.39 4.88 -4.95
N GLY A 33 15.61 6.07 -4.37
CA GLY A 33 16.25 7.20 -5.04
C GLY A 33 15.43 7.75 -6.22
N MET A 34 14.13 7.40 -6.31
CA MET A 34 13.23 7.94 -7.31
C MET A 34 12.79 9.32 -6.83
N SER A 35 13.36 10.40 -7.35
CA SER A 35 12.74 11.71 -7.16
C SER A 35 11.55 11.78 -8.10
N GLU A 36 10.34 12.05 -7.57
CA GLU A 36 9.27 12.64 -8.39
C GLU A 36 9.82 13.98 -8.92
N GLN A 37 10.32 13.97 -10.15
CA GLN A 37 10.60 15.15 -10.97
C GLN A 37 9.81 15.00 -12.27
#